data_AF-A0A850R1M7-F1
#
_entry.id   AF-A0A850R1M7-F1
#
_cell.length_a   1.000
_cell.length_b   1.000
_cell.length_c   1.000
_cell.angle_alpha   90.00
_cell.angle_beta   90.00
_cell.angle_gamma   90.00
#
_symmetry.space_group_name_H-M   'P 1'
#
loop_
_entity.id
_entity.type
_entity.pdbx_description
1 polymer ?
#
loop_
_entity_poly.entity_id
_entity_poly.type
_entity_poly.pdbx_seq_one_letter_code
_entity_poly.pdbx_strand_id
1 'polypeptide(L)' 'MTQSSHYKVKVMDKLNVNASAMYLDAEYTKDQNFEGNRPTDVPDFAESVWSTDNVTDTIFLFIFITFVTFYFYIALN' A
#
# COMPACT_ATOMS: atom_id res chain seq x y z
N MET A 1 1.25 -7.51 13.32
CA MET A 1 -0.16 -7.02 13.32
C MET A 1 -0.36 -6.16 12.09
N THR A 2 -1.35 -6.45 11.23
CA THR A 2 -1.56 -5.72 9.95
C THR A 2 -2.48 -4.52 10.17
N GLN A 3 -2.06 -3.34 9.72
CA GLN A 3 -2.90 -2.14 9.69
C GLN A 3 -3.13 -1.71 8.24
N SER A 4 -4.39 -1.66 7.80
CA SER A 4 -4.78 -1.14 6.49
C SER A 4 -5.79 0.00 6.66
N SER A 5 -5.56 1.12 5.98
CA SER A 5 -6.47 2.26 5.95
C SER A 5 -6.92 2.49 4.51
N HIS A 6 -8.23 2.64 4.30
CA HIS A 6 -8.81 2.95 3.00
C HIS A 6 -9.61 4.24 3.10
N TYR A 7 -9.31 5.21 2.24
CA TYR A 7 -9.95 6.51 2.20
C TYR A 7 -10.58 6.73 0.83
N LYS A 8 -11.85 7.15 0.83
CA LYS A 8 -12.57 7.59 -0.37
C LYS A 8 -13.07 8.99 -0.12
N VAL A 9 -12.66 9.93 -0.96
CA VAL A 9 -13.01 11.34 -0.82
C VAL A 9 -13.56 11.84 -2.15
N LYS A 10 -14.76 12.42 -2.10
CA LYS A 10 -15.30 13.22 -3.19
C LYS A 10 -14.80 14.64 -2.99
N VAL A 11 -13.84 15.08 -3.81
CA VAL A 11 -13.17 16.38 -3.64
C VAL A 11 -13.95 17.49 -4.35
N MET A 12 -14.50 17.19 -5.52
CA MET A 12 -15.39 18.04 -6.31
C MET A 12 -16.48 17.17 -6.95
N ASP A 13 -17.49 17.75 -7.59
CA ASP A 13 -18.63 16.99 -8.12
C ASP A 13 -18.25 15.93 -9.16
N LYS A 14 -17.14 16.12 -9.86
CA LYS A 14 -16.65 15.23 -10.93
C LYS A 14 -15.38 14.44 -10.56
N LEU A 15 -14.71 14.81 -9.46
CA LEU A 15 -13.43 14.23 -9.04
C LEU A 15 -13.61 13.28 -7.84
N ASN A 16 -13.31 12.00 -8.07
CA ASN A 16 -13.28 10.97 -7.05
C ASN A 16 -11.84 10.56 -6.76
N VAL A 17 -11.44 10.55 -5.49
CA VAL A 17 -10.10 10.13 -5.06
C VAL A 17 -10.23 8.97 -4.09
N ASN A 18 -9.41 7.95 -4.30
CA ASN A 18 -9.29 6.80 -3.43
C ASN A 18 -7.81 6.64 -3.04
N ALA A 19 -7.56 6.45 -1.76
CA ALA A 19 -6.24 6.17 -1.24
C ALA A 19 -6.29 4.94 -0.32
N SER A 20 -5.24 4.15 -0.33
CA SER A 20 -5.06 3.06 0.60
C SER A 20 -3.63 3.03 1.10
N ALA A 21 -3.43 2.74 2.37
CA ALA A 21 -2.13 2.49 2.95
C ALA A 21 -2.18 1.20 3.78
N MET A 22 -1.13 0.40 3.68
CA MET A 22 -0.94 -0.84 4.41
C MET A 22 0.42 -0.81 5.08
N TYR A 23 0.43 -1.08 6.39
CA TYR A 23 1.63 -1.41 7.13
C TYR A 23 1.54 -2.86 7.60
N LEU A 24 2.57 -3.64 7.29
CA LEU A 24 2.66 -5.02 7.69
C LEU A 24 3.95 -5.24 8.46
N ASP A 25 3.78 -5.63 9.71
CA ASP A 25 4.84 -6.15 10.56
C ASP A 25 4.76 -7.68 10.53
N ALA A 26 5.55 -8.30 9.66
CA ALA A 26 5.59 -9.73 9.41
C ALA A 26 6.92 -10.31 9.90
N GLU A 27 6.85 -11.36 10.70
CA GLU A 27 8.00 -11.99 11.33
C GLU A 27 7.79 -13.51 11.36
N TYR A 28 8.86 -14.27 11.10
CA TYR A 28 8.87 -15.69 11.38
C TYR A 28 8.96 -15.91 12.90
N THR A 29 7.81 -16.15 13.53
CA THR A 29 7.75 -16.42 14.98
C THR A 29 8.19 -17.84 15.37
N LYS A 30 8.19 -18.77 14.41
CA LYS A 30 8.72 -20.13 14.56
C LYS A 30 9.24 -20.59 13.20
N ASP A 31 10.56 -20.63 13.06
CA ASP A 31 11.24 -21.17 11.88
C ASP A 31 12.60 -21.72 12.31
N GLN A 32 13.10 -22.76 11.64
CA GLN A 32 14.37 -23.40 12.02
C GLN A 32 15.59 -22.50 11.81
N ASN A 33 15.53 -21.60 10.83
CA ASN A 33 16.70 -20.83 10.37
C ASN A 33 16.46 -19.32 10.35
N PHE A 34 15.20 -18.89 10.36
CA PHE A 34 14.82 -17.51 10.13
C PHE A 34 13.95 -16.92 11.24
N GLU A 35 13.91 -17.52 12.43
CA GLU A 35 13.15 -16.97 13.56
C GLU A 35 13.59 -15.53 13.86
N GLY A 36 12.62 -14.63 14.01
CA GLY A 36 12.87 -13.19 14.16
C GLY A 36 13.12 -12.42 12.86
N ASN A 37 13.33 -13.11 11.73
CA ASN A 37 13.54 -12.45 10.44
C ASN A 37 12.21 -12.17 9.73
N ARG A 38 12.22 -11.15 8.88
CA ARG A 38 11.12 -10.80 7.99
C ARG A 38 11.18 -11.62 6.69
N PRO A 39 10.05 -12.12 6.17
CA PRO A 39 9.97 -12.72 4.84
C PRO A 39 10.38 -11.72 3.73
N THR A 40 11.22 -12.15 2.79
CA THR A 40 11.75 -11.29 1.71
C THR A 40 10.69 -10.81 0.71
N ASP A 41 9.61 -11.56 0.54
CA ASP A 41 8.59 -11.31 -0.48
C ASP A 41 7.44 -10.43 0.01
N VAL A 42 7.56 -9.87 1.21
CA VAL A 42 6.45 -9.20 1.89
C VAL A 42 6.81 -7.74 2.23
N PRO A 43 6.13 -6.75 1.62
CA PRO A 43 6.44 -5.33 1.84
C PRO A 43 6.09 -4.90 3.25
N ASP A 44 6.92 -4.04 3.85
CA ASP A 44 6.62 -3.39 5.14
C ASP A 44 5.50 -2.39 5.00
N PHE A 45 5.54 -1.67 3.87
CA PHE A 45 4.63 -0.57 3.61
C PHE A 45 4.24 -0.53 2.15
N ALA A 46 2.95 -0.37 1.91
CA ALA A 46 2.40 -0.19 0.58
C ALA A 46 1.33 0.90 0.61
N GLU A 47 1.43 1.85 -0.32
CA GLU A 47 0.44 2.90 -0.52
C GLU A 47 -0.03 2.90 -1.96
N SER A 48 -1.31 3.23 -2.15
CA SER A 48 -1.83 3.54 -3.47
C SER A 48 -2.75 4.74 -3.39
N VAL A 49 -2.68 5.58 -4.41
CA VAL A 49 -3.65 6.66 -4.62
C VAL A 49 -4.09 6.62 -6.06
N TRP A 50 -5.40 6.70 -6.26
CA TRP A 50 -5.97 6.79 -7.58
C TRP A 50 -7.14 7.75 -7.60
N SER A 51 -7.27 8.44 -8.72
CA SER A 51 -8.33 9.41 -8.93
C SER A 51 -8.96 9.23 -10.29
N THR A 52 -10.27 9.45 -10.33
CA THR A 52 -11.03 9.51 -11.57
C THR A 52 -11.66 10.88 -11.67
N ASP A 53 -11.45 11.55 -12.80
CA ASP A 53 -12.08 12.81 -13.13
C ASP A 53 -12.85 12.73 -14.45
N ASN A 54 -13.96 13.47 -14.53
CA ASN A 54 -14.80 13.54 -15.71
C ASN A 54 -14.48 14.84 -16.49
N VAL A 55 -13.53 14.74 -17.41
CA VAL A 55 -12.96 15.90 -18.14
C VAL A 55 -14.02 16.54 -19.06
N THR A 56 -14.85 15.70 -19.69
CA THR A 56 -16.05 16.10 -20.45
C THR A 56 -17.13 15.04 -20.24
N ASP A 57 -18.40 15.29 -20.56
CA ASP A 57 -19.50 14.35 -20.27
C ASP A 57 -19.33 12.94 -20.89
N THR A 58 -18.35 12.74 -21.77
CA THR A 58 -18.02 11.47 -22.41
C THR A 58 -16.58 10.98 -22.16
N ILE A 59 -15.70 11.77 -21.52
CA ILE A 59 -14.27 11.44 -21.35
C ILE A 59 -13.91 11.37 -19.88
N PHE A 60 -13.41 10.20 -19.47
CA PHE A 60 -12.91 9.94 -18.12
C PHE A 60 -11.39 9.82 -18.11
N LEU A 61 -10.75 10.50 -17.15
CA LEU A 61 -9.33 10.40 -16.88
C LEU A 61 -9.09 9.57 -15.62
N PHE A 62 -8.18 8.59 -15.70
CA PHE A 62 -7.71 7.81 -14.56
C PHE A 62 -6.24 8.10 -14.31
N ILE A 63 -5.93 8.46 -13.07
CA ILE A 63 -4.55 8.60 -12.59
C ILE A 63 -4.37 7.58 -11.47
N PHE A 64 -3.34 6.76 -11.58
CA PHE A 64 -3.02 5.73 -10.60
C PHE A 64 -1.55 5.85 -10.23
N ILE A 65 -1.27 5.92 -8.93
CA ILE A 65 0.07 5.91 -8.38
C ILE A 65 0.10 4.85 -7.29
N THR A 66 1.12 4.00 -7.33
CA THR A 66 1.40 3.02 -6.28
C THR A 66 2.82 3.20 -5.79
N PHE A 67 3.02 3.01 -4.50
CA PHE A 67 4.31 3.05 -3.84
C PHE A 67 4.43 1.83 -2.94
N VAL A 68 5.52 1.07 -3.07
CA VAL A 68 5.76 -0.14 -2.29
C VAL A 68 7.20 -0.11 -1.80
N THR A 69 7.39 -0.30 -0.50
CA THR A 69 8.71 -0.34 0.13
C THR A 69 8.96 -1.68 0.81
N PHE A 70 10.19 -2.17 0.65
CA PHE A 70 10.72 -3.35 1.32
C PHE A 70 11.98 -2.92 2.09
N TYR A 71 11.97 -3.06 3.41
CA TYR A 71 13.13 -2.93 4.28
C TYR A 71 13.61 -4.33 4.66
N PHE A 72 14.86 -4.63 4.30
CA PHE A 72 15.53 -5.84 4.75
C PHE A 72 16.19 -5.56 6.09
N TYR A 73 15.62 -6.11 7.17
CA TYR A 73 16.33 -6.21 8.43
C TYR A 73 17.14 -7.51 8.40
N ILE A 74 18.44 -7.40 8.12
CA ILE A 74 19.35 -8.54 8.33
C ILE A 74 19.71 -8.50 9.81
N ALA A 75 19.18 -9.43 10.59
CA ALA A 75 19.71 -9.69 11.93
C ALA A 75 21.13 -10.24 11.74
N LEU A 76 22.14 -9.37 11.86
CA LEU A 76 23.53 -9.78 12.01
C LEU A 76 23.65 -10.49 13.35
N ASN A 77 23.80 -11.80 13.33
CA ASN A 77 24.12 -12.65 14.48
C ASN A 77 25.49 -13.28 14.25
#